data_AF-A0A1U8KAX9-F1
#
_entry.id   AF-A0A1U8KAX9-F1
#
_cell.length_a   1.000
_cell.length_b   1.000
_cell.length_c   1.000
_cell.angle_alpha   90.00
_cell.angle_beta   90.00
_cell.angle_gamma   90.00
#
_symmetry.space_group_name_H-M   'P 1'
#
loop_
_entity.id
_entity.type
_entity.pdbx_description
1 polymer ?
#
loop_
_entity_poly.entity_id
_entity_poly.type
_entity_poly.pdbx_seq_one_letter_code
_entity_poly.pdbx_strand_id
1 'polypeptide(L)'
;MYHHPKSPPFTPSTTAATTLSKDNSKCTPYIILASFFFSLLFILSLLSTSASQSLLTIRRDPSLFPNRPVSLTKIPYGPTPPSIAYLISGSAGDSARILRLLLATYHPRNHYLLHLDLSAPQTERDRLAVTIHSVPIFRAAQNVDVIGKANYAYQRGSSTVTSALHGASILLRLSSKWDWFISLSAGDYPLVTQDDLLHILSYLPKNLNFVNHSSYIGWKESKRLKPIIVDTGHYLLEKDEIFYVTQKRVLPNSFRLFSEFNAMIQTGDAFATQFKFDDPVLDHIDRKILKRKPGRVVQGGWCLGIPANDTCSVWGDADILRPGKGAKRLERRIVKLLSGDRFRSQQCLDR
;
A
#
# COMPACT_ATOMS: atom_id res chain seq x y z
N MET A 1 48.63 29.18 36.74
CA MET A 1 47.76 28.51 37.74
C MET A 1 46.83 27.56 37.00
N TYR A 2 47.20 26.29 36.92
CA TYR A 2 46.37 25.22 36.34
C TYR A 2 45.74 24.44 37.50
N HIS A 3 44.41 24.41 37.57
CA HIS A 3 43.66 23.59 38.52
C HIS A 3 43.29 22.25 37.88
N HIS A 4 43.88 21.16 38.37
CA HIS A 4 43.38 19.79 38.15
C HIS A 4 42.27 19.47 39.17
N PRO A 5 41.18 18.78 38.78
CA PRO A 5 40.27 18.16 39.73
C PRO A 5 40.84 16.82 40.24
N LYS A 6 40.81 16.62 41.56
CA LYS A 6 41.16 15.37 42.25
C LYS A 6 40.05 14.33 42.08
N SER A 7 40.44 13.08 41.80
CA SER A 7 39.60 11.89 41.90
C SER A 7 39.35 11.48 43.37
N PRO A 8 38.20 10.87 43.70
CA PRO A 8 37.93 10.36 45.05
C PRO A 8 38.59 8.99 45.30
N PRO A 9 38.85 8.61 46.57
CA PRO A 9 39.57 7.39 46.91
C PRO A 9 38.70 6.12 46.81
N PHE A 10 39.34 5.05 46.33
CA PHE A 10 38.83 3.69 46.27
C PHE A 10 38.69 3.10 47.68
N THR A 11 37.53 2.53 48.02
CA THR A 11 37.34 1.69 49.21
C THR A 11 37.33 0.21 48.80
N PRO A 12 38.09 -0.69 49.46
CA PRO A 12 38.05 -2.11 49.14
C PRO A 12 36.84 -2.75 49.83
N SER A 13 35.97 -3.39 49.04
CA SER A 13 34.84 -4.17 49.55
C SER A 13 35.31 -5.52 50.09
N THR A 14 35.08 -5.73 51.37
CA THR A 14 35.32 -6.96 52.11
C THR A 14 34.45 -8.10 51.54
N THR A 15 35.09 -9.16 51.05
CA THR A 15 34.45 -10.41 50.64
C THR A 15 33.90 -11.13 51.88
N ALA A 16 32.58 -11.08 52.07
CA ALA A 16 31.90 -11.92 53.05
C ALA A 16 31.76 -13.34 52.46
N ALA A 17 32.64 -14.24 52.91
CA ALA A 17 32.49 -15.68 52.69
C ALA A 17 31.23 -16.16 53.43
N THR A 18 30.14 -16.39 52.70
CA THR A 18 28.93 -17.01 53.23
C THR A 18 29.13 -18.52 53.23
N THR A 19 29.24 -19.07 54.43
CA THR A 19 29.25 -20.50 54.72
C THR A 19 27.96 -21.15 54.21
N LEU A 20 28.09 -22.05 53.23
CA LEU A 20 26.99 -22.84 52.67
C LEU A 20 26.54 -23.88 53.72
N SER A 21 25.40 -23.63 54.39
CA SER A 21 24.80 -24.62 55.28
C SER A 21 24.20 -25.77 54.46
N LYS A 22 24.73 -26.95 54.73
CA LYS A 22 24.39 -28.25 54.17
C LYS A 22 23.06 -28.74 54.77
N ASP A 23 21.91 -28.41 54.17
CA ASP A 23 20.67 -29.18 54.38
C ASP A 23 19.56 -28.98 53.31
N ASN A 24 19.91 -28.94 52.01
CA ASN A 24 18.93 -28.73 50.93
C ASN A 24 18.53 -29.99 50.14
N SER A 25 18.91 -31.18 50.61
CA SER A 25 18.65 -32.46 49.89
C SER A 25 17.16 -32.80 49.73
N LYS A 26 16.30 -32.28 50.61
CA LYS A 26 14.84 -32.50 50.54
C LYS A 26 14.09 -31.41 49.77
N CYS A 27 14.65 -30.21 49.62
CA CYS A 27 14.01 -29.09 48.91
C CYS A 27 14.23 -29.14 47.39
N THR A 28 15.34 -29.72 46.94
CA THR A 28 15.68 -29.85 45.51
C THR A 28 14.64 -30.60 44.68
N PRO A 29 14.07 -31.76 45.11
CA PRO A 29 13.09 -32.47 44.30
C PRO A 29 11.77 -31.69 44.15
N TYR A 30 11.33 -30.96 45.19
CA TYR A 30 10.10 -30.15 45.10
C TYR A 30 10.26 -28.97 44.16
N ILE A 31 11.43 -28.34 44.12
CA ILE A 31 11.70 -27.23 43.20
C ILE A 31 11.73 -27.73 41.75
N ILE A 32 12.32 -28.90 41.48
CA ILE A 32 12.35 -29.52 40.15
C ILE A 32 10.94 -29.94 39.71
N LEU A 33 10.15 -30.50 40.63
CA LEU A 33 8.77 -30.89 40.33
C LEU A 33 7.89 -29.67 40.04
N ALA A 34 8.05 -28.59 40.82
CA ALA A 34 7.34 -27.33 40.62
C ALA A 34 7.72 -26.65 39.30
N SER A 35 9.01 -26.64 38.93
CA SER A 35 9.46 -26.07 37.65
C SER A 35 8.96 -26.89 36.47
N PHE A 36 8.99 -28.22 36.55
CA PHE A 36 8.41 -29.10 35.52
C PHE A 36 6.90 -28.88 35.37
N PHE A 37 6.17 -28.75 36.49
CA PHE A 37 4.74 -28.47 36.47
C PHE A 37 4.41 -27.10 35.87
N PHE A 38 5.19 -26.06 36.19
CA PHE A 38 5.04 -24.73 35.60
C PHE A 38 5.37 -24.71 34.11
N SER A 39 6.44 -25.40 33.69
CA SER A 39 6.78 -25.55 32.27
C SER A 39 5.71 -26.35 31.52
N LEU A 40 5.16 -27.40 32.11
CA LEU A 40 4.08 -28.19 31.53
C LEU A 40 2.80 -27.36 31.39
N LEU A 41 2.42 -26.58 32.41
CA LEU A 41 1.30 -25.64 32.34
C LEU A 41 1.50 -24.56 31.28
N PHE A 42 2.72 -24.04 31.13
CA PHE A 42 3.07 -23.06 30.09
C PHE A 42 3.00 -23.67 28.68
N ILE A 43 3.49 -24.90 28.50
CA ILE A 43 3.36 -25.64 27.25
C ILE A 43 1.89 -25.95 26.96
N LEU A 44 1.13 -26.43 27.94
CA LEU A 44 -0.30 -26.67 27.81
C LEU A 44 -1.09 -25.38 27.53
N SER A 45 -0.69 -24.23 28.08
CA SER A 45 -1.30 -22.94 27.74
C SER A 45 -0.99 -22.54 26.31
N LEU A 46 0.26 -22.74 25.84
CA LEU A 46 0.63 -22.52 24.43
C LEU A 46 -0.17 -23.43 23.49
N LEU A 47 -0.32 -24.72 23.83
CA LEU A 47 -1.12 -25.66 23.04
C LEU A 47 -2.62 -25.34 23.10
N SER A 48 -3.15 -24.92 24.26
CA SER A 48 -4.54 -24.51 24.41
C SER A 48 -4.83 -23.21 23.64
N THR A 49 -3.85 -22.29 23.58
CA THR A 49 -3.96 -21.09 22.73
C THR A 49 -3.99 -21.45 21.25
N SER A 50 -3.30 -22.52 20.84
CA SER A 50 -3.36 -23.04 19.46
C SER A 50 -4.65 -23.81 19.14
N ALA A 51 -5.25 -24.48 20.13
CA ALA A 51 -6.47 -25.29 19.95
C ALA A 51 -7.77 -24.50 20.10
N SER A 52 -7.77 -23.40 20.88
CA SER A 52 -8.93 -22.51 21.07
C SER A 52 -9.01 -21.37 20.05
N GLN A 53 -8.00 -21.21 19.19
CA GLN A 53 -8.22 -20.56 17.90
C GLN A 53 -8.90 -21.59 16.99
N SER A 54 -10.19 -21.83 17.23
CA SER A 54 -11.05 -22.21 16.11
C SER A 54 -10.78 -21.18 15.03
N LEU A 55 -10.11 -21.60 13.96
CA LEU A 55 -9.92 -20.80 12.78
C LEU A 55 -11.32 -20.38 12.33
N LEU A 56 -11.76 -19.19 12.73
CA LEU A 56 -12.49 -18.34 11.81
C LEU A 56 -11.47 -18.08 10.70
N THR A 57 -11.28 -19.06 9.80
CA THR A 57 -10.89 -18.76 8.45
C THR A 57 -12.01 -17.86 7.97
N ILE A 58 -11.86 -16.55 8.19
CA ILE A 58 -12.63 -15.54 7.50
C ILE A 58 -12.30 -15.85 6.05
N ARG A 59 -13.22 -16.57 5.41
CA ARG A 59 -13.11 -17.06 4.05
C ARG A 59 -13.76 -15.98 3.21
N ARG A 60 -13.09 -15.60 2.12
CA ARG A 60 -13.66 -14.65 1.16
C ARG A 60 -15.06 -15.10 0.77
N ASP A 61 -15.95 -14.12 0.61
CA ASP A 61 -17.34 -14.40 0.31
C ASP A 61 -17.48 -15.26 -0.97
N PRO A 62 -18.14 -16.43 -0.90
CA PRO A 62 -18.31 -17.32 -2.05
C PRO A 62 -19.04 -16.68 -3.23
N SER A 63 -19.84 -15.64 -3.00
CA SER A 63 -20.52 -14.90 -4.08
C SER A 63 -19.54 -14.05 -4.90
N LEU A 64 -18.56 -13.43 -4.22
CA LEU A 64 -17.49 -12.66 -4.86
C LEU A 64 -16.47 -13.57 -5.54
N PHE A 65 -16.21 -14.74 -4.96
CA PHE A 65 -15.23 -15.71 -5.45
C PHE A 65 -15.83 -17.13 -5.50
N PRO A 66 -16.72 -17.40 -6.47
CA PRO A 66 -17.31 -18.72 -6.60
C PRO A 66 -16.23 -19.74 -6.94
N ASN A 67 -16.18 -20.86 -6.21
CA ASN A 67 -15.29 -21.97 -6.55
C ASN A 67 -15.80 -22.62 -7.84
N ARG A 68 -15.40 -22.09 -9.00
CA ARG A 68 -15.74 -22.70 -10.28
C ARG A 68 -14.84 -23.92 -10.48
N PRO A 69 -15.38 -25.15 -10.60
CA PRO A 69 -14.60 -26.22 -11.21
C PRO A 69 -14.24 -25.74 -12.62
N VAL A 70 -12.96 -25.76 -12.96
CA VAL A 70 -12.49 -25.43 -14.31
C VAL A 70 -13.05 -26.49 -15.24
N SER A 71 -14.25 -26.25 -15.76
CA SER A 71 -14.84 -27.08 -16.80
C SER A 71 -14.05 -26.81 -18.07
N LEU A 72 -13.06 -27.67 -18.35
CA LEU A 72 -12.19 -27.65 -19.54
C LEU A 72 -12.95 -27.65 -20.89
N THR A 73 -14.29 -27.71 -20.85
CA THR A 73 -15.19 -27.75 -22.00
C THR A 73 -15.84 -26.40 -22.33
N LYS A 74 -15.74 -25.37 -21.48
CA LYS A 74 -16.20 -24.01 -21.80
C LYS A 74 -14.99 -23.09 -22.00
N ILE A 75 -14.67 -22.83 -23.26
CA ILE A 75 -13.73 -21.78 -23.65
C ILE A 75 -14.22 -20.48 -22.97
N PRO A 76 -13.39 -19.79 -22.16
CA PRO A 76 -13.78 -18.53 -21.56
C PRO A 76 -14.19 -17.54 -22.67
N TYR A 77 -15.40 -16.98 -22.59
CA TYR A 77 -15.90 -15.97 -23.54
C TYR A 77 -15.19 -14.60 -23.36
N GLY A 78 -13.86 -14.59 -23.32
CA GLY A 78 -13.05 -13.39 -23.16
C GLY A 78 -11.83 -13.57 -22.26
N PRO A 79 -10.91 -12.58 -22.27
CA PRO A 79 -9.74 -12.58 -21.39
C PRO A 79 -10.16 -12.49 -19.92
N THR A 80 -9.44 -13.19 -19.05
CA THR A 80 -9.65 -13.12 -17.60
C THR A 80 -9.25 -11.72 -17.10
N PRO A 81 -10.12 -11.01 -16.37
CA PRO A 81 -9.77 -9.73 -15.77
C PRO A 81 -8.53 -9.84 -14.87
N PRO A 82 -7.63 -8.87 -14.90
CA PRO A 82 -6.47 -8.89 -14.03
C PRO A 82 -6.83 -8.55 -12.58
N SER A 83 -5.83 -8.61 -11.70
CA SER A 83 -5.87 -8.04 -10.36
C SER A 83 -4.79 -6.97 -10.22
N ILE A 84 -5.12 -5.86 -9.56
CA ILE A 84 -4.21 -4.74 -9.33
C ILE A 84 -3.93 -4.62 -7.83
N ALA A 85 -2.66 -4.42 -7.48
CA ALA A 85 -2.23 -4.04 -6.15
C ALA A 85 -2.07 -2.52 -6.05
N TYR A 86 -2.91 -1.88 -5.25
CA TYR A 86 -2.89 -0.45 -4.97
C TYR A 86 -2.17 -0.15 -3.67
N LEU A 87 -1.20 0.75 -3.72
CA LEU A 87 -0.72 1.46 -2.54
C LEU A 87 -1.35 2.84 -2.53
N ILE A 88 -2.13 3.17 -1.50
CA ILE A 88 -2.73 4.51 -1.34
C ILE A 88 -2.07 5.19 -0.15
N SER A 89 -1.28 6.22 -0.42
CA SER A 89 -0.46 6.93 0.57
C SER A 89 -1.00 8.32 0.88
N GLY A 90 -0.88 8.74 2.14
CA GLY A 90 -1.16 10.10 2.60
C GLY A 90 -0.36 10.45 3.85
N SER A 91 -0.59 11.65 4.36
CA SER A 91 0.04 12.17 5.57
C SER A 91 -1.00 12.53 6.63
N ALA A 92 -0.60 13.28 7.65
CA ALA A 92 -1.50 13.75 8.72
C ALA A 92 -2.77 14.42 8.16
N GLY A 93 -3.94 13.95 8.58
CA GLY A 93 -5.24 14.48 8.15
C GLY A 93 -5.76 13.94 6.81
N ASP A 94 -5.02 13.08 6.11
CA ASP A 94 -5.46 12.54 4.82
C ASP A 94 -6.40 11.33 4.93
N SER A 95 -6.72 10.84 6.13
CA SER A 95 -7.59 9.64 6.32
C SER A 95 -8.88 9.68 5.51
N ALA A 96 -9.60 10.81 5.53
CA ALA A 96 -10.86 10.97 4.80
C ALA A 96 -10.65 10.93 3.27
N ARG A 97 -9.53 11.49 2.79
CA ARG A 97 -9.18 11.51 1.36
C ARG A 97 -8.78 10.12 0.88
N ILE A 98 -7.96 9.41 1.65
CA ILE A 98 -7.61 8.01 1.37
C ILE A 98 -8.87 7.15 1.31
N LEU A 99 -9.78 7.30 2.29
CA LEU A 99 -11.03 6.55 2.29
C LEU A 99 -11.90 6.88 1.07
N ARG A 100 -12.02 8.16 0.71
CA ARG A 100 -12.75 8.59 -0.49
C ARG A 100 -12.16 7.98 -1.76
N LEU A 101 -10.84 8.02 -1.90
CA LEU A 101 -10.11 7.47 -3.04
C LEU A 101 -10.23 5.93 -3.11
N LEU A 102 -10.08 5.24 -1.98
CA LEU A 102 -10.30 3.80 -1.88
C LEU A 102 -11.71 3.44 -2.38
N LEU A 103 -12.74 4.10 -1.87
CA LEU A 103 -14.12 3.86 -2.31
C LEU A 103 -14.30 4.11 -3.81
N ALA A 104 -13.65 5.14 -4.37
CA ALA A 104 -13.70 5.46 -5.79
C ALA A 104 -12.95 4.44 -6.69
N THR A 105 -11.94 3.77 -6.13
CA THR A 105 -11.06 2.83 -6.84
C THR A 105 -11.27 1.37 -6.43
N TYR A 106 -12.28 1.08 -5.61
CA TYR A 106 -12.48 -0.25 -5.04
C TYR A 106 -13.03 -1.27 -6.06
N HIS A 107 -12.46 -2.47 -6.04
CA HIS A 107 -12.95 -3.65 -6.74
C HIS A 107 -12.55 -4.91 -5.95
N PRO A 108 -13.43 -5.92 -5.78
CA PRO A 108 -13.12 -7.11 -4.98
C PRO A 108 -11.89 -7.90 -5.45
N ARG A 109 -11.56 -7.85 -6.74
CA ARG A 109 -10.38 -8.54 -7.31
C ARG A 109 -9.04 -7.94 -6.91
N ASN A 110 -9.01 -6.66 -6.58
CA ASN A 110 -7.78 -5.91 -6.36
C ASN A 110 -7.33 -6.03 -4.91
N HIS A 111 -6.09 -5.67 -4.64
CA HIS A 111 -5.52 -5.59 -3.30
C HIS A 111 -5.21 -4.13 -2.97
N TYR A 112 -5.48 -3.71 -1.74
CA TYR A 112 -5.31 -2.32 -1.31
C TYR A 112 -4.50 -2.29 -0.03
N LEU A 113 -3.40 -1.54 -0.05
CA LEU A 113 -2.62 -1.22 1.12
C LEU A 113 -2.68 0.28 1.37
N LEU A 114 -3.21 0.67 2.52
CA LEU A 114 -3.33 2.07 2.93
C LEU A 114 -2.14 2.45 3.81
N HIS A 115 -1.51 3.58 3.49
CA HIS A 115 -0.36 4.11 4.21
C HIS A 115 -0.64 5.55 4.62
N LEU A 116 -0.60 5.82 5.93
CA LEU A 116 -0.45 7.16 6.48
C LEU A 116 0.94 7.24 7.07
N ASP A 117 1.74 8.20 6.62
CA ASP A 117 3.11 8.39 7.08
C ASP A 117 3.19 8.67 8.60
N LEU A 118 4.41 8.71 9.14
CA LEU A 118 4.64 9.00 10.56
C LEU A 118 4.26 10.43 11.00
N SER A 119 3.98 11.34 10.06
CA SER A 119 3.45 12.66 10.41
C SER A 119 2.02 12.54 10.95
N ALA A 120 1.25 11.54 10.50
CA ALA A 120 -0.04 11.20 11.07
C ALA A 120 0.13 10.51 12.45
N PRO A 121 -0.67 10.85 13.47
CA PRO A 121 -0.61 10.19 14.76
C PRO A 121 -1.09 8.73 14.67
N GLN A 122 -0.61 7.88 15.58
CA GLN A 122 -1.03 6.46 15.63
C GLN A 122 -2.54 6.32 15.78
N THR A 123 -3.17 7.21 16.55
CA THR A 123 -4.63 7.23 16.74
C THR A 123 -5.39 7.46 15.43
N GLU A 124 -4.82 8.20 14.48
CA GLU A 124 -5.42 8.38 13.15
C GLU A 124 -5.32 7.09 12.33
N ARG A 125 -4.14 6.42 12.33
CA ARG A 125 -3.96 5.12 11.68
C ARG A 125 -4.90 4.04 12.22
N ASP A 126 -5.03 3.96 13.54
CA ASP A 126 -5.90 2.98 14.20
C ASP A 126 -7.37 3.25 13.86
N ARG A 127 -7.80 4.53 13.86
CA ARG A 127 -9.16 4.91 13.43
C ARG A 127 -9.41 4.58 11.97
N LEU A 128 -8.44 4.77 11.08
CA LEU A 128 -8.55 4.37 9.68
C LEU A 128 -8.76 2.86 9.57
N ALA A 129 -7.95 2.05 10.26
CA ALA A 129 -8.12 0.59 10.29
C ALA A 129 -9.50 0.15 10.80
N VAL A 130 -9.99 0.74 11.90
CA VAL A 130 -11.35 0.47 12.41
C VAL A 130 -12.42 0.84 11.37
N THR A 131 -12.26 1.99 10.70
CA THR A 131 -13.18 2.45 9.66
C THR A 131 -13.22 1.47 8.48
N ILE A 132 -12.07 1.01 8.00
CA ILE A 132 -12.00 0.01 6.92
C ILE A 132 -12.70 -1.30 7.33
N HIS A 133 -12.44 -1.82 8.53
CA HIS A 133 -13.09 -3.04 9.01
C HIS A 133 -14.61 -2.91 9.19
N SER A 134 -15.13 -1.69 9.36
CA SER A 134 -16.57 -1.42 9.49
C SER A 134 -17.33 -1.53 8.17
N VAL A 135 -16.65 -1.40 7.02
CA VAL A 135 -17.27 -1.46 5.69
C VAL A 135 -17.51 -2.93 5.28
N PRO A 136 -18.77 -3.35 5.07
CA PRO A 136 -19.09 -4.78 4.85
C PRO A 136 -18.36 -5.41 3.67
N ILE A 137 -18.25 -4.69 2.54
CA ILE A 137 -17.63 -5.23 1.33
C ILE A 137 -16.11 -5.45 1.49
N PHE A 138 -15.41 -4.59 2.24
CA PHE A 138 -13.98 -4.76 2.51
C PHE A 138 -13.76 -5.97 3.42
N ARG A 139 -14.64 -6.16 4.41
CA ARG A 139 -14.61 -7.33 5.29
C ARG A 139 -14.89 -8.63 4.53
N ALA A 140 -15.83 -8.61 3.60
CA ALA A 140 -16.23 -9.77 2.80
C ALA A 140 -15.16 -10.20 1.79
N ALA A 141 -14.50 -9.24 1.14
CA ALA A 141 -13.44 -9.52 0.17
C ALA A 141 -12.07 -9.75 0.81
N GLN A 142 -11.83 -9.20 2.02
CA GLN A 142 -10.57 -9.27 2.77
C GLN A 142 -9.37 -8.86 1.94
N ASN A 143 -9.44 -7.68 1.34
CA ASN A 143 -8.46 -7.21 0.37
C ASN A 143 -8.02 -5.76 0.62
N VAL A 144 -8.32 -5.21 1.79
CA VAL A 144 -7.90 -3.86 2.21
C VAL A 144 -7.18 -3.95 3.54
N ASP A 145 -5.91 -3.55 3.55
CA ASP A 145 -5.03 -3.56 4.71
C ASP A 145 -4.49 -2.15 5.01
N VAL A 146 -4.16 -1.88 6.27
CA VAL A 146 -3.58 -0.60 6.70
C VAL A 146 -2.21 -0.84 7.33
N ILE A 147 -1.20 -0.07 6.92
CA ILE A 147 0.13 -0.15 7.52
C ILE A 147 0.07 0.37 8.95
N GLY A 148 0.27 -0.53 9.93
CA GLY A 148 0.27 -0.18 11.35
C GLY A 148 1.54 0.55 11.80
N LYS A 149 2.70 0.15 11.28
CA LYS A 149 4.01 0.76 11.56
C LYS A 149 4.51 1.48 10.32
N ALA A 150 4.23 2.77 10.24
CA ALA A 150 4.58 3.62 9.11
C ALA A 150 6.01 4.15 9.21
N ASN A 151 6.48 4.74 8.12
CA ASN A 151 7.70 5.53 8.04
C ASN A 151 7.32 6.97 7.64
N TYR A 152 8.25 7.91 7.75
CA TYR A 152 8.08 9.21 7.11
C TYR A 152 8.11 9.06 5.59
N ALA A 153 7.34 9.89 4.88
CA ALA A 153 7.28 9.91 3.42
C ALA A 153 7.27 11.35 2.92
N TYR A 154 8.42 12.03 3.00
CA TYR A 154 8.52 13.42 2.57
C TYR A 154 8.50 13.50 1.05
N GLN A 155 7.57 14.27 0.49
CA GLN A 155 7.34 14.34 -0.96
C GLN A 155 8.58 14.75 -1.78
N ARG A 156 9.48 15.54 -1.17
CA ARG A 156 10.72 16.01 -1.79
C ARG A 156 11.93 15.12 -1.50
N GLY A 157 11.76 14.18 -0.59
CA GLY A 157 12.78 13.27 -0.11
C GLY A 157 12.78 11.92 -0.84
N SER A 158 13.79 11.11 -0.54
CA SER A 158 13.89 9.72 -0.99
C SER A 158 12.96 8.79 -0.20
N SER A 159 12.49 9.21 0.98
CA SER A 159 11.58 8.49 1.87
C SER A 159 10.23 8.17 1.22
N THR A 160 9.76 8.99 0.27
CA THR A 160 8.58 8.65 -0.56
C THR A 160 8.82 7.40 -1.41
N VAL A 161 10.01 7.28 -2.04
CA VAL A 161 10.36 6.10 -2.85
C VAL A 161 10.53 4.87 -1.96
N THR A 162 11.21 5.01 -0.82
CA THR A 162 11.35 3.91 0.14
C THR A 162 10.01 3.46 0.68
N SER A 163 9.09 4.38 0.98
CA SER A 163 7.72 4.03 1.41
C SER A 163 6.96 3.28 0.33
N ALA A 164 7.10 3.68 -0.94
CA ALA A 164 6.49 2.95 -2.06
C ALA A 164 7.05 1.53 -2.20
N LEU A 165 8.37 1.37 -2.11
CA LEU A 165 9.03 0.05 -2.15
C LEU A 165 8.64 -0.82 -0.96
N HIS A 166 8.58 -0.24 0.24
CA HIS A 166 8.13 -0.94 1.43
C HIS A 166 6.68 -1.41 1.27
N GLY A 167 5.78 -0.55 0.79
CA GLY A 167 4.38 -0.91 0.50
C GLY A 167 4.26 -2.03 -0.53
N ALA A 168 5.02 -1.97 -1.63
CA ALA A 168 5.07 -3.05 -2.62
C ALA A 168 5.57 -4.37 -2.01
N SER A 169 6.58 -4.32 -1.15
CA SER A 169 7.10 -5.51 -0.47
C SER A 169 6.08 -6.15 0.48
N ILE A 170 5.25 -5.34 1.15
CA ILE A 170 4.17 -5.81 2.01
C ILE A 170 3.08 -6.46 1.15
N LEU A 171 2.66 -5.81 0.06
CA LEU A 171 1.66 -6.34 -0.86
C LEU A 171 2.06 -7.71 -1.42
N LEU A 172 3.32 -7.89 -1.81
CA LEU A 172 3.86 -9.19 -2.25
C LEU A 172 3.78 -10.28 -1.17
N ARG A 173 3.93 -9.92 0.10
CA ARG A 173 3.80 -10.84 1.24
C ARG A 173 2.34 -11.18 1.57
N LEU A 174 1.43 -10.21 1.43
CA LEU A 174 0.00 -10.39 1.67
C LEU A 174 -0.66 -11.21 0.56
N SER A 175 -0.27 -10.97 -0.69
CA SER A 175 -0.76 -11.69 -1.87
C SER A 175 0.26 -11.60 -3.00
N SER A 176 0.69 -12.74 -3.53
CA SER A 176 1.49 -12.80 -4.75
C SER A 176 0.64 -12.84 -6.02
N LYS A 177 -0.70 -12.80 -5.90
CA LYS A 177 -1.64 -13.01 -7.00
C LYS A 177 -2.23 -11.70 -7.51
N TRP A 178 -1.39 -10.84 -8.07
CA TRP A 178 -1.78 -9.63 -8.79
C TRP A 178 -0.88 -9.42 -10.00
N ASP A 179 -1.37 -8.68 -10.99
CA ASP A 179 -0.73 -8.50 -12.30
C ASP A 179 -0.04 -7.13 -12.44
N TRP A 180 -0.57 -6.09 -11.80
CA TRP A 180 -0.01 -4.73 -11.85
C TRP A 180 0.02 -4.07 -10.48
N PHE A 181 0.99 -3.18 -10.29
CA PHE A 181 1.12 -2.32 -9.10
C PHE A 181 0.83 -0.87 -9.48
N ILE A 182 -0.01 -0.19 -8.68
CA ILE A 182 -0.30 1.24 -8.84
C ILE A 182 -0.10 1.95 -7.50
N SER A 183 0.78 2.93 -7.46
CA SER A 183 0.97 3.82 -6.31
C SER A 183 0.18 5.11 -6.50
N LEU A 184 -0.67 5.42 -5.53
CA LEU A 184 -1.50 6.63 -5.49
C LEU A 184 -1.21 7.41 -4.21
N SER A 185 -1.34 8.72 -4.29
CA SER A 185 -1.37 9.66 -3.18
C SER A 185 -2.80 10.10 -2.86
N ALA A 186 -3.00 10.70 -1.70
CA ALA A 186 -4.28 11.34 -1.32
C ALA A 186 -4.71 12.46 -2.29
N GLY A 187 -3.79 12.96 -3.13
CA GLY A 187 -4.04 13.97 -4.18
C GLY A 187 -4.49 13.40 -5.52
N ASP A 188 -4.56 12.08 -5.65
CA ASP A 188 -4.95 11.41 -6.89
C ASP A 188 -6.43 11.01 -6.89
N TYR A 189 -7.03 10.91 -8.08
CA TYR A 189 -8.42 10.48 -8.24
C TYR A 189 -8.68 9.82 -9.60
N PRO A 190 -9.46 8.73 -9.66
CA PRO A 190 -9.71 8.02 -10.91
C PRO A 190 -10.63 8.82 -11.85
N LEU A 191 -10.31 8.76 -13.15
CA LEU A 191 -11.14 9.28 -14.24
C LEU A 191 -11.88 8.15 -15.00
N VAL A 192 -11.66 6.90 -14.63
CA VAL A 192 -12.32 5.70 -15.17
C VAL A 192 -12.81 4.83 -14.02
N THR A 193 -13.85 4.01 -14.24
CA THR A 193 -14.26 3.03 -13.23
C THR A 193 -13.25 1.88 -13.16
N GLN A 194 -13.30 1.08 -12.09
CA GLN A 194 -12.46 -0.12 -12.00
C GLN A 194 -12.80 -1.13 -13.09
N ASP A 195 -14.08 -1.35 -13.38
CA ASP A 195 -14.49 -2.21 -14.49
C ASP A 195 -13.98 -1.72 -15.84
N ASP A 196 -13.98 -0.40 -16.07
CA ASP A 196 -13.39 0.19 -17.27
C ASP A 196 -11.89 -0.13 -17.37
N LEU A 197 -11.15 0.07 -16.27
CA LEU A 197 -9.71 -0.16 -16.21
C LEU A 197 -9.36 -1.63 -16.38
N LEU A 198 -9.98 -2.51 -15.59
CA LEU A 198 -9.77 -3.96 -15.63
C LEU A 198 -10.15 -4.55 -16.99
N HIS A 199 -11.23 -4.07 -17.60
CA HIS A 199 -11.63 -4.49 -18.93
C HIS A 199 -10.53 -4.19 -19.95
N ILE A 200 -10.02 -2.97 -19.98
CA ILE A 200 -8.97 -2.60 -20.93
C ILE A 200 -7.66 -3.35 -20.64
N LEU A 201 -7.24 -3.44 -19.38
CA LEU A 201 -6.02 -4.17 -19.02
C LEU A 201 -6.11 -5.68 -19.31
N SER A 202 -7.31 -6.28 -19.32
CA SER A 202 -7.48 -7.70 -19.66
C SER A 202 -7.04 -8.04 -21.09
N TYR A 203 -7.02 -7.07 -22.00
CA TYR A 203 -6.54 -7.24 -23.38
C TYR A 203 -5.05 -6.90 -23.57
N LEU A 204 -4.35 -6.50 -22.50
CA LEU A 204 -2.94 -6.10 -22.57
C LEU A 204 -2.01 -7.20 -22.07
N PRO A 205 -0.82 -7.35 -22.65
CA PRO A 205 0.21 -8.22 -22.10
C PRO A 205 0.59 -7.79 -20.68
N LYS A 206 0.55 -8.74 -19.75
CA LYS A 206 0.81 -8.51 -18.31
C LYS A 206 2.25 -8.09 -17.99
N ASN A 207 3.17 -8.29 -18.93
CA ASN A 207 4.57 -7.89 -18.81
C ASN A 207 4.84 -6.42 -19.23
N LEU A 208 3.81 -5.62 -19.51
CA LEU A 208 3.96 -4.20 -19.81
C LEU A 208 3.98 -3.34 -18.54
N ASN A 209 4.89 -2.36 -18.52
CA ASN A 209 4.94 -1.28 -17.54
C ASN A 209 4.54 0.05 -18.20
N PHE A 210 3.67 0.80 -17.53
CA PHE A 210 3.21 2.11 -18.00
C PHE A 210 3.88 3.21 -17.17
N VAL A 211 4.95 3.80 -17.71
CA VAL A 211 5.69 4.89 -17.08
C VAL A 211 5.76 6.05 -18.05
N ASN A 212 5.29 7.22 -17.62
CA ASN A 212 5.42 8.44 -18.41
C ASN A 212 6.81 9.04 -18.17
N HIS A 213 7.54 9.34 -19.24
CA HIS A 213 8.89 9.87 -19.14
C HIS A 213 9.20 10.87 -20.26
N SER A 214 10.16 11.76 -20.02
CA SER A 214 10.73 12.64 -21.04
C SER A 214 12.25 12.55 -21.00
N SER A 215 12.86 12.44 -22.17
CA SER A 215 14.32 12.53 -22.34
C SER A 215 14.86 13.95 -22.16
N TYR A 216 14.00 14.98 -22.11
CA TYR A 216 14.42 16.35 -21.91
C TYR A 216 14.54 16.70 -20.42
N ILE A 217 15.79 16.84 -19.97
CA ILE A 217 16.14 17.19 -18.59
C ILE A 217 16.23 18.71 -18.41
N GLY A 218 16.89 19.42 -19.33
CA GLY A 218 17.01 20.88 -19.35
C GLY A 218 17.46 21.48 -18.00
N TRP A 219 16.79 22.55 -17.57
CA TRP A 219 17.08 23.26 -16.31
C TRP A 219 16.99 22.39 -15.04
N LYS A 220 16.33 21.22 -15.10
CA LYS A 220 16.16 20.33 -13.95
C LYS A 220 17.47 19.63 -13.57
N GLU A 221 18.44 19.56 -14.47
CA GLU A 221 19.76 19.03 -14.15
C GLU A 221 20.40 19.77 -12.97
N SER A 222 20.48 21.10 -13.06
CA SER A 222 21.12 21.92 -12.04
C SER A 222 20.26 22.08 -10.78
N LYS A 223 18.93 22.09 -10.92
CA LYS A 223 17.99 22.32 -9.81
C LYS A 223 17.49 21.07 -9.09
N ARG A 224 17.54 19.88 -9.71
CA ARG A 224 16.97 18.64 -9.13
C ARG A 224 17.90 17.44 -9.15
N LEU A 225 18.81 17.33 -10.12
CA LEU A 225 19.65 16.13 -10.27
C LEU A 225 21.03 16.26 -9.60
N LYS A 226 21.66 17.44 -9.71
CA LYS A 226 22.96 17.75 -9.09
C LYS A 226 22.93 18.11 -7.60
N PRO A 227 21.87 18.71 -7.04
CA PRO A 227 21.80 18.94 -5.60
C PRO A 227 21.83 17.63 -4.81
N ILE A 228 22.47 17.66 -3.63
CA ILE A 228 22.45 16.57 -2.67
C ILE A 228 21.46 16.95 -1.57
N ILE A 229 20.53 16.03 -1.27
CA ILE A 229 19.51 16.21 -0.24
C ILE A 229 19.72 15.13 0.82
N VAL A 230 19.72 15.53 2.08
CA VAL A 230 19.67 14.62 3.22
C VAL A 230 18.20 14.50 3.64
N ASP A 231 17.69 13.27 3.56
CA ASP A 231 16.34 12.92 3.98
C ASP A 231 16.39 12.32 5.38
N THR A 232 15.89 13.07 6.35
CA THR A 232 15.89 12.72 7.78
C THR A 232 14.92 11.60 8.12
N GLY A 233 13.94 11.34 7.24
CA GLY A 233 12.88 10.36 7.46
C GLY A 233 13.37 8.93 7.57
N HIS A 234 14.62 8.67 7.15
CA HIS A 234 15.27 7.35 7.25
C HIS A 234 15.99 7.08 8.56
N TYR A 235 16.53 8.10 9.23
CA TYR A 235 17.50 7.90 10.31
C TYR A 235 17.24 8.69 11.59
N LEU A 236 16.62 9.87 11.51
CA LEU A 236 16.34 10.68 12.71
C LEU A 236 14.91 10.52 13.23
N LEU A 237 13.96 10.10 12.37
CA LEU A 237 12.53 10.15 12.69
C LEU A 237 12.12 11.53 13.27
N GLU A 238 12.84 12.58 12.87
CA GLU A 238 12.64 13.95 13.33
C GLU A 238 11.67 14.69 12.40
N LYS A 239 11.08 15.77 12.88
CA LYS A 239 10.06 16.54 12.16
C LYS A 239 10.62 17.33 10.96
N ASP A 240 11.92 17.62 10.94
CA ASP A 240 12.54 18.43 9.89
C ASP A 240 12.71 17.62 8.61
N GLU A 241 11.94 17.96 7.58
CA GLU A 241 11.69 17.09 6.42
C GLU A 241 12.94 16.75 5.59
N ILE A 242 13.73 17.76 5.20
CA ILE A 242 14.89 17.60 4.30
C ILE A 242 15.91 18.74 4.46
N PHE A 243 17.20 18.41 4.31
CA PHE A 243 18.28 19.39 4.26
C PHE A 243 19.01 19.37 2.92
N TYR A 244 19.26 20.54 2.35
CA TYR A 244 20.09 20.70 1.16
C TYR A 244 21.55 20.88 1.57
N VAL A 245 22.41 20.04 1.01
CA VAL A 245 23.86 20.15 1.21
C VAL A 245 24.40 21.20 0.23
N THR A 246 25.41 21.96 0.66
CA THR A 246 26.01 23.03 -0.16
C THR A 246 26.76 22.46 -1.37
N GLN A 247 27.35 21.28 -1.23
CA GLN A 247 28.02 20.56 -2.31
C GLN A 247 27.01 19.97 -3.31
N LYS A 248 27.44 19.87 -4.57
CA LYS A 248 26.69 19.25 -5.66
C LYS A 248 27.44 18.03 -6.17
N ARG A 249 26.70 17.02 -6.63
CA ARG A 249 27.27 15.81 -7.24
C ARG A 249 27.37 15.95 -8.76
N VAL A 250 28.27 15.17 -9.35
CA VAL A 250 28.28 14.90 -10.80
C VAL A 250 27.06 14.03 -11.14
N LEU A 251 26.53 14.17 -12.36
CA LEU A 251 25.46 13.28 -12.80
C LEU A 251 25.96 11.83 -12.89
N PRO A 252 25.17 10.86 -12.42
CA PRO A 252 25.46 9.46 -12.68
C PRO A 252 25.54 9.20 -14.18
N ASN A 253 26.54 8.42 -14.61
CA ASN A 253 26.75 8.02 -16.00
C ASN A 253 26.38 6.55 -16.26
N SER A 254 26.04 5.80 -15.22
CA SER A 254 25.68 4.37 -15.29
C SER A 254 24.26 4.11 -15.79
N PHE A 255 23.40 5.13 -15.84
CA PHE A 255 22.02 5.02 -16.32
C PHE A 255 21.56 6.33 -16.96
N ARG A 256 20.60 6.23 -17.88
CA ARG A 256 19.97 7.39 -18.52
C ARG A 256 18.88 7.95 -17.62
N LEU A 257 18.91 9.27 -17.41
CA LEU A 257 17.91 9.98 -16.63
C LEU A 257 16.75 10.46 -17.51
N PHE A 258 15.53 10.36 -16.99
CA PHE A 258 14.31 10.88 -17.60
C PHE A 258 13.56 11.79 -16.61
N SER A 259 12.72 12.72 -17.09
CA SER A 259 11.96 13.66 -16.26
C SER A 259 10.49 13.78 -16.70
N GLU A 260 9.55 14.10 -15.81
CA GLU A 260 8.15 13.70 -16.03
C GLU A 260 7.12 14.84 -16.18
N PHE A 261 7.50 16.11 -16.09
CA PHE A 261 6.50 17.15 -15.78
C PHE A 261 5.67 17.69 -16.96
N ASN A 262 6.26 17.89 -18.15
CA ASN A 262 5.64 18.76 -19.15
C ASN A 262 4.49 18.11 -19.96
N ALA A 263 4.27 16.80 -19.83
CA ALA A 263 3.24 16.08 -20.60
C ALA A 263 1.91 15.89 -19.85
N MET A 264 1.82 16.31 -18.59
CA MET A 264 0.70 16.01 -17.68
C MET A 264 -0.61 16.74 -18.01
N ILE A 265 -0.61 17.73 -18.92
CA ILE A 265 -1.75 18.67 -19.08
C ILE A 265 -2.60 18.40 -20.35
N GLN A 266 -2.36 17.33 -21.12
CA GLN A 266 -3.11 17.10 -22.39
C GLN A 266 -3.72 15.70 -22.60
N THR A 267 -3.92 14.87 -21.57
CA THR A 267 -4.04 13.42 -21.82
C THR A 267 -5.20 12.73 -21.13
N GLY A 268 -5.88 11.83 -21.86
CA GLY A 268 -7.02 11.01 -21.40
C GLY A 268 -6.59 9.89 -20.45
N ASP A 269 -5.90 10.26 -19.38
CA ASP A 269 -5.28 9.37 -18.41
C ASP A 269 -6.33 8.70 -17.50
N ALA A 270 -5.95 7.59 -16.88
CA ALA A 270 -6.83 6.84 -15.98
C ALA A 270 -7.01 7.52 -14.62
N PHE A 271 -6.05 8.34 -14.20
CA PHE A 271 -6.06 9.08 -12.94
C PHE A 271 -5.68 10.54 -13.19
N ALA A 272 -6.32 11.45 -12.46
CA ALA A 272 -5.90 12.83 -12.30
C ALA A 272 -5.22 13.02 -10.95
N THR A 273 -4.35 14.03 -10.84
CA THR A 273 -3.53 14.30 -9.65
C THR A 273 -3.66 15.76 -9.21
N GLN A 274 -3.03 16.11 -8.08
CA GLN A 274 -2.94 17.45 -7.50
C GLN A 274 -4.27 18.03 -7.00
N PHE A 275 -5.24 17.18 -6.67
CA PHE A 275 -6.44 17.64 -5.98
C PHE A 275 -6.11 18.10 -4.56
N LYS A 276 -6.72 19.20 -4.15
CA LYS A 276 -6.64 19.70 -2.78
C LYS A 276 -7.60 18.93 -1.88
N PHE A 277 -7.43 19.11 -0.57
CA PHE A 277 -8.39 18.63 0.41
C PHE A 277 -9.79 19.22 0.10
N ASP A 278 -10.82 18.36 0.08
CA ASP A 278 -12.21 18.71 -0.26
C ASP A 278 -12.41 19.51 -1.55
N ASP A 279 -11.62 19.22 -2.58
CA ASP A 279 -11.78 19.85 -3.89
C ASP A 279 -13.18 19.53 -4.49
N PRO A 280 -14.02 20.54 -4.79
CA PRO A 280 -15.38 20.33 -5.29
C PRO A 280 -15.43 19.67 -6.68
N VAL A 281 -14.31 19.66 -7.41
CA VAL A 281 -14.19 18.91 -8.67
C VAL A 281 -14.35 17.42 -8.42
N LEU A 282 -13.95 16.90 -7.25
CA LEU A 282 -14.10 15.48 -6.92
C LEU A 282 -15.58 15.05 -6.91
N ASP A 283 -16.49 15.91 -6.47
CA ASP A 283 -17.93 15.63 -6.49
C ASP A 283 -18.47 15.59 -7.93
N HIS A 284 -17.90 16.40 -8.81
CA HIS A 284 -18.24 16.39 -10.23
C HIS A 284 -17.76 15.12 -10.90
N ILE A 285 -16.55 14.65 -10.58
CA ILE A 285 -16.01 13.36 -11.05
C ILE A 285 -16.89 12.22 -10.54
N ASP A 286 -17.22 12.19 -9.24
CA ASP A 286 -18.08 11.17 -8.65
C ASP A 286 -19.45 11.09 -9.36
N ARG A 287 -20.12 12.22 -9.57
CA ARG A 287 -21.46 12.24 -10.20
C ARG A 287 -21.42 11.95 -11.70
N LYS A 288 -20.51 12.58 -12.44
CA LYS A 288 -20.56 12.62 -13.91
C LYS A 288 -19.73 11.52 -14.56
N ILE A 289 -18.64 11.10 -13.93
CA ILE A 289 -17.70 10.12 -14.48
C ILE A 289 -17.91 8.76 -13.84
N LEU A 290 -17.81 8.68 -12.50
CA LEU A 290 -17.87 7.42 -11.78
C LEU A 290 -19.30 6.96 -11.46
N LYS A 291 -20.29 7.86 -11.61
CA LYS A 291 -21.71 7.65 -11.30
C LYS A 291 -21.93 7.06 -9.91
N ARG A 292 -21.23 7.63 -8.93
CA ARG A 292 -21.14 7.18 -7.55
C ARG A 292 -21.75 8.22 -6.62
N LYS A 293 -22.42 7.76 -5.55
CA LYS A 293 -22.87 8.61 -4.43
C LYS A 293 -21.75 8.76 -3.38
N PRO A 294 -21.68 9.89 -2.65
CA PRO A 294 -20.72 10.07 -1.56
C PRO A 294 -20.74 8.90 -0.56
N GLY A 295 -19.57 8.48 -0.09
CA GLY A 295 -19.43 7.39 0.87
C GLY A 295 -19.73 5.98 0.34
N ARG A 296 -20.01 5.83 -0.96
CA ARG A 296 -20.28 4.51 -1.59
C ARG A 296 -19.14 4.09 -2.51
N VAL A 297 -18.94 2.78 -2.65
CA VAL A 297 -18.04 2.24 -3.68
C VAL A 297 -18.60 2.46 -5.08
N VAL A 298 -17.73 2.55 -6.08
CA VAL A 298 -18.17 2.48 -7.49
C VAL A 298 -18.68 1.07 -7.76
N GLN A 299 -19.89 0.97 -8.31
CA GLN A 299 -20.51 -0.32 -8.60
C GLN A 299 -20.01 -0.87 -9.93
N GLY A 300 -19.58 -2.13 -9.92
CA GLY A 300 -19.16 -2.89 -11.09
C GLY A 300 -20.11 -4.05 -11.40
N GLY A 301 -19.70 -4.94 -12.30
CA GLY A 301 -20.46 -6.14 -12.67
C GLY A 301 -20.63 -7.15 -11.54
N TRP A 302 -19.75 -7.09 -10.53
CA TRP A 302 -19.82 -7.84 -9.28
C TRP A 302 -20.92 -7.36 -8.31
N CYS A 303 -21.57 -6.25 -8.62
CA CYS A 303 -22.63 -5.69 -7.79
C CYS A 303 -24.01 -6.00 -8.37
N LEU A 304 -24.80 -6.82 -7.65
CA LEU A 304 -26.14 -7.24 -8.06
C LEU A 304 -27.20 -6.57 -7.18
N GLY A 305 -28.31 -6.14 -7.79
CA GLY A 305 -29.38 -5.46 -7.06
C GLY A 305 -30.43 -4.83 -7.96
N ILE A 306 -31.56 -4.45 -7.36
CA ILE A 306 -32.66 -3.79 -8.08
C ILE A 306 -32.23 -2.35 -8.41
N PRO A 307 -32.31 -1.90 -9.68
CA PRO A 307 -31.85 -0.58 -10.12
C PRO A 307 -32.46 0.61 -9.37
N ALA A 308 -33.60 0.42 -8.71
CA ALA A 308 -34.39 1.50 -8.10
C ALA A 308 -33.73 2.15 -6.87
N ASN A 309 -32.81 1.47 -6.16
CA ASN A 309 -32.25 1.96 -4.89
C ASN A 309 -30.75 2.27 -4.89
N ASP A 310 -30.02 2.07 -6.01
CA ASP A 310 -28.55 2.21 -6.10
C ASP A 310 -27.78 1.46 -4.98
N THR A 311 -28.37 0.42 -4.39
CA THR A 311 -27.74 -0.38 -3.35
C THR A 311 -27.19 -1.66 -3.95
N CYS A 312 -25.93 -1.95 -3.64
CA CYS A 312 -25.33 -3.27 -3.84
C CYS A 312 -25.92 -4.25 -2.81
N SER A 313 -27.17 -4.67 -3.02
CA SER A 313 -27.90 -5.49 -2.05
C SER A 313 -27.48 -6.95 -2.11
N VAL A 314 -26.98 -7.42 -3.24
CA VAL A 314 -26.48 -8.78 -3.45
C VAL A 314 -25.09 -8.67 -4.11
N TRP A 315 -24.12 -9.41 -3.58
CA TRP A 315 -22.81 -9.50 -4.22
C TRP A 315 -22.83 -10.63 -5.25
N GLY A 316 -22.14 -10.39 -6.36
CA GLY A 316 -21.98 -11.33 -7.46
C GLY A 316 -20.50 -11.52 -7.77
N ASP A 317 -20.25 -12.29 -8.83
CA ASP A 317 -18.92 -12.73 -9.20
C ASP A 317 -17.99 -11.57 -9.55
N ALA A 318 -16.84 -11.49 -8.88
CA ALA A 318 -15.82 -10.48 -9.10
C ALA A 318 -15.18 -10.55 -10.50
N ASP A 319 -15.29 -11.67 -11.22
CA ASP A 319 -14.83 -11.81 -12.61
C ASP A 319 -15.73 -11.11 -13.64
N ILE A 320 -16.95 -10.71 -13.26
CA ILE A 320 -17.89 -10.07 -14.19
C ILE A 320 -17.65 -8.56 -14.18
N LEU A 321 -17.21 -8.03 -15.33
CA LEU A 321 -17.03 -6.59 -15.54
C LEU A 321 -18.18 -5.99 -16.36
N ARG A 322 -18.52 -4.73 -16.09
CA ARG A 322 -19.46 -3.90 -16.85
C ARG A 322 -18.78 -2.62 -17.33
N PRO A 323 -17.94 -2.70 -18.38
CA PRO A 323 -17.28 -1.52 -18.94
C PRO A 323 -18.31 -0.52 -19.48
N GLY A 324 -18.03 0.75 -19.27
CA GLY A 324 -18.83 1.89 -19.69
C GLY A 324 -18.13 2.78 -20.72
N LYS A 325 -18.45 4.07 -20.69
CA LYS A 325 -17.86 5.05 -21.62
C LYS A 325 -16.38 5.33 -21.34
N GLY A 326 -15.92 5.12 -20.09
CA GLY A 326 -14.52 5.32 -19.71
C GLY A 326 -13.61 4.30 -20.38
N ALA A 327 -14.02 3.03 -20.48
CA ALA A 327 -13.30 1.99 -21.22
C ALA A 327 -13.02 2.43 -22.66
N LYS A 328 -14.04 2.89 -23.40
CA LYS A 328 -13.87 3.37 -24.79
C LYS A 328 -12.93 4.56 -24.92
N ARG A 329 -12.81 5.40 -23.88
CA ARG A 329 -11.87 6.54 -23.89
C ARG A 329 -10.45 6.06 -23.62
N LEU A 330 -10.28 5.17 -22.65
CA LEU A 330 -9.00 4.57 -22.29
C LEU A 330 -8.46 3.69 -23.41
N GLU A 331 -9.31 2.89 -24.06
CA GLU A 331 -8.99 2.09 -25.25
C GLU A 331 -8.35 2.94 -26.34
N ARG A 332 -9.02 4.02 -26.77
CA ARG A 332 -8.50 4.94 -27.80
C ARG A 332 -7.15 5.52 -27.41
N ARG A 333 -6.94 5.79 -26.12
CA ARG A 333 -5.65 6.29 -25.61
C ARG A 333 -4.57 5.22 -25.69
N ILE A 334 -4.85 4.00 -25.23
CA ILE A 334 -3.88 2.90 -25.25
C ILE A 334 -3.55 2.50 -26.68
N VAL A 335 -4.56 2.37 -27.56
CA VAL A 335 -4.33 2.12 -28.98
C VAL A 335 -3.41 3.18 -29.56
N LYS A 336 -3.64 4.48 -29.29
CA LYS A 336 -2.76 5.56 -29.76
C LYS A 336 -1.33 5.47 -29.21
N LEU A 337 -1.16 5.03 -27.96
CA LEU A 337 0.17 4.83 -27.35
C LEU A 337 0.91 3.63 -27.97
N LEU A 338 0.18 2.58 -28.32
CA LEU A 338 0.73 1.35 -28.89
C LEU A 338 0.87 1.42 -30.43
N SER A 339 0.10 2.26 -31.11
CA SER A 339 0.11 2.43 -32.57
C SER A 339 1.18 3.44 -32.99
N GLY A 340 2.30 2.96 -33.53
CA GLY A 340 3.27 3.75 -34.31
C GLY A 340 4.73 3.51 -33.95
N ASP A 341 5.63 4.12 -34.75
CA ASP A 341 7.10 4.09 -34.55
C ASP A 341 7.55 4.68 -33.19
N ARG A 342 6.62 5.36 -32.50
CA ARG A 342 6.83 5.87 -31.14
C ARG A 342 6.84 4.77 -30.09
N PHE A 343 6.09 3.68 -30.27
CA PHE A 343 6.07 2.60 -29.28
C PHE A 343 7.47 2.07 -29.07
N ARG A 344 8.19 1.72 -30.15
CA ARG A 344 9.59 1.23 -30.09
C ARG A 344 10.57 2.28 -29.58
N SER A 345 10.43 3.56 -29.96
CA SER A 345 11.34 4.63 -29.54
C SER A 345 11.11 5.15 -28.12
N GLN A 346 9.99 4.80 -27.49
CA GLN A 346 9.66 5.16 -26.10
C GLN A 346 9.85 4.01 -25.12
N GLN A 347 10.31 2.83 -25.58
CA GLN A 347 10.70 1.74 -24.69
C GLN A 347 12.06 2.04 -24.05
N CYS A 348 12.15 1.80 -22.74
CA CYS A 348 13.44 1.67 -22.07
C CYS A 348 13.97 0.27 -22.38
N LEU A 349 14.72 0.15 -23.48
CA LEU A 349 15.44 -1.09 -23.81
C LEU A 349 16.81 -1.05 -23.11
N ASP A 350 17.13 -2.11 -22.37
CA ASP A 350 18.51 -2.38 -21.96
C ASP A 350 19.33 -2.58 -23.24
N ARG A 351 20.39 -1.78 -23.40
CA ARG A 351 21.35 -1.93 -24.50
C ARG A 351 22.56 -2.73 -24.04
#